data_AF-A0A660PRU0-F1
#
_entry.id   AF-A0A660PRU0-F1
#
_cell.length_a   1.000
_cell.length_b   1.000
_cell.length_c   1.000
_cell.angle_alpha   90.00
_cell.angle_beta   90.00
_cell.angle_gamma   90.00
#
_symmetry.space_group_name_H-M   'P 1'
#
loop_
_entity.id
_entity.type
_entity.pdbx_description
1 polymer ?
#
loop_
_entity_poly.entity_id
_entity_poly.type
_entity_poly.pdbx_seq_one_letter_code
_entity_poly.pdbx_strand_id
1 'polypeptide(L)'
;MNFWQIVYAMSVVIAIFLIMVNGYLRGQLKPIIDAVLSFILILLIIVAFVYWDWRFGIAAIVGSLIFGATIKPLAGSFVRWIRK
;
A
#
# COMPACT_ATOMS: atom_id res chain seq x y z
N MET A 1 -17.32 -12.38 1.07
CA MET A 1 -16.24 -11.63 0.41
C MET A 1 -16.03 -12.26 -0.95
N ASN A 2 -16.23 -11.50 -2.03
CA ASN A 2 -16.16 -12.04 -3.39
C ASN A 2 -14.70 -12.09 -3.87
N PHE A 3 -14.38 -12.93 -4.85
CA PHE A 3 -13.03 -13.07 -5.41
C PHE A 3 -12.39 -11.70 -5.75
N TRP A 4 -13.13 -10.82 -6.40
CA TRP A 4 -12.68 -9.46 -6.76
C TRP A 4 -12.33 -8.58 -5.55
N GLN A 5 -13.04 -8.75 -4.43
CA GLN A 5 -12.74 -8.02 -3.19
C GLN A 5 -11.42 -8.50 -2.57
N ILE A 6 -11.14 -9.81 -2.66
CA ILE A 6 -9.89 -10.39 -2.16
C ILE A 6 -8.72 -9.88 -2.99
N VAL A 7 -8.83 -9.93 -4.32
CA VAL A 7 -7.80 -9.41 -5.23
C VAL A 7 -7.53 -7.94 -4.94
N TYR A 8 -8.58 -7.12 -4.83
CA TYR A 8 -8.46 -5.71 -4.51
C TYR A 8 -7.77 -5.47 -3.15
N ALA A 9 -8.22 -6.16 -2.09
CA ALA A 9 -7.63 -6.03 -0.76
C ALA A 9 -6.14 -6.40 -0.75
N MET A 10 -5.76 -7.46 -1.47
CA MET A 10 -4.36 -7.86 -1.63
C MET A 10 -3.55 -6.79 -2.39
N SER A 11 -4.11 -6.19 -3.44
CA SER A 11 -3.46 -5.09 -4.16
C SER A 11 -3.19 -3.89 -3.27
N VAL A 12 -4.13 -3.50 -2.42
CA VAL A 12 -3.96 -2.41 -1.44
C VAL A 12 -2.85 -2.75 -0.45
N VAL A 13 -2.86 -3.97 0.09
CA VAL A 13 -1.84 -4.45 1.04
C VAL A 13 -0.44 -4.44 0.40
N ILE A 14 -0.31 -4.92 -0.83
CA ILE A 14 0.96 -4.91 -1.57
C ILE A 14 1.43 -3.47 -1.83
N ALA A 15 0.54 -2.57 -2.25
CA ALA A 15 0.89 -1.18 -2.50
C ALA A 15 1.43 -0.50 -1.22
N ILE A 16 0.77 -0.69 -0.08
CA ILE A 16 1.24 -0.15 1.21
C ILE A 16 2.59 -0.73 1.58
N PHE A 17 2.78 -2.04 1.42
CA PHE A 17 4.06 -2.68 1.71
C PHE A 17 5.19 -2.10 0.84
N LEU A 18 4.95 -1.93 -0.45
CA LEU A 18 5.92 -1.33 -1.38
C LEU A 18 6.26 0.12 -1.00
N ILE A 19 5.28 0.91 -0.58
CA ILE A 19 5.51 2.28 -0.07
C ILE A 19 6.45 2.23 1.15
N MET A 20 6.16 1.34 2.11
CA MET A 20 6.99 1.20 3.30
C MET A 20 8.40 0.74 2.97
N VAL A 21 8.56 -0.21 2.04
CA VAL A 21 9.87 -0.68 1.56
C VAL A 21 10.64 0.45 0.87
N ASN A 22 9.99 1.21 -0.03
CA ASN A 22 10.60 2.36 -0.72
C ASN A 22 11.08 3.44 0.27
N GLY A 23 10.42 3.58 1.42
CA GLY A 23 10.86 4.45 2.52
C GLY A 23 12.27 4.15 3.04
N TYR A 24 12.72 2.89 2.98
CA TYR A 24 14.06 2.47 3.42
C TYR A 24 15.11 2.42 2.30
N LEU A 25 14.68 2.45 1.04
CA LEU A 25 15.59 2.47 -0.11
C LEU A 25 16.20 3.86 -0.28
N ARG A 26 17.44 3.92 -0.74
CA ARG A 26 18.14 5.16 -1.08
C ARG A 26 18.48 5.11 -2.58
N GLY A 27 18.20 6.18 -3.31
CA GLY A 27 18.49 6.25 -4.74
C GLY A 27 17.86 7.47 -5.41
N GLN A 28 18.39 7.87 -6.57
CA GLN A 28 17.89 9.02 -7.34
C GLN A 28 16.45 8.83 -7.82
N LEU A 29 16.01 7.58 -8.03
CA LEU A 29 14.64 7.24 -8.46
C LEU A 29 13.64 7.12 -7.31
N LYS A 30 14.09 7.17 -6.05
CA LYS A 30 13.21 7.08 -4.86
C LYS A 30 11.99 8.01 -4.93
N PRO A 31 12.13 9.34 -5.21
CA PRO A 31 10.98 10.24 -5.24
C PRO A 31 9.99 9.89 -6.36
N ILE A 32 10.47 9.40 -7.50
CA ILE A 32 9.61 8.98 -8.61
C ILE A 32 8.80 7.73 -8.22
N ILE A 33 9.47 6.72 -7.65
CA ILE A 33 8.81 5.50 -7.18
C ILE A 33 7.79 5.83 -6.07
N ASP A 34 8.14 6.75 -5.17
CA ASP A 34 7.27 7.18 -4.09
C ASP A 34 6.00 7.85 -4.60
N ALA A 35 6.13 8.73 -5.60
CA ALA A 35 5.01 9.39 -6.26
C ALA A 35 4.10 8.38 -6.99
N VAL A 36 4.70 7.44 -7.74
CA VAL A 36 3.94 6.41 -8.48
C VAL A 36 3.17 5.49 -7.52
N LEU A 37 3.82 5.01 -6.45
CA LEU A 37 3.16 4.13 -5.47
C LEU A 37 2.05 4.86 -4.71
N SER A 38 2.27 6.13 -4.35
CA SER A 38 1.24 6.96 -3.70
C SER A 38 0.05 7.20 -4.63
N PHE A 39 0.31 7.46 -5.92
CA PHE A 39 -0.74 7.61 -6.93
C PHE A 39 -1.56 6.33 -7.10
N ILE A 40 -0.90 5.16 -7.16
CA ILE A 40 -1.58 3.85 -7.22
C ILE A 40 -2.46 3.63 -5.99
N LEU A 41 -1.98 3.95 -4.79
CA LEU A 41 -2.75 3.80 -3.55
C LEU A 41 -4.01 4.68 -3.57
N ILE A 42 -3.88 5.95 -3.98
CA ILE A 42 -5.01 6.87 -4.10
C ILE A 42 -6.03 6.34 -5.12
N LEU A 43 -5.56 5.87 -6.28
CA LEU A 43 -6.43 5.31 -7.32
C LEU A 43 -7.18 4.08 -6.81
N LEU A 44 -6.50 3.18 -6.08
CA LEU A 44 -7.15 2.05 -5.44
C LEU A 44 -8.24 2.51 -4.47
N ILE A 45 -7.96 3.50 -3.61
CA ILE A 45 -8.96 4.02 -2.68
C ILE A 45 -10.18 4.58 -3.42
N ILE A 46 -9.97 5.36 -4.49
CA ILE A 46 -11.05 5.88 -5.34
C ILE A 46 -11.90 4.74 -5.91
N VAL A 47 -11.26 3.68 -6.43
CA VAL A 47 -11.96 2.49 -6.93
C VAL A 47 -12.81 1.84 -5.84
N ALA A 48 -12.37 1.79 -4.59
CA ALA A 48 -13.21 1.28 -3.50
C ALA A 48 -14.48 2.11 -3.28
N PHE A 49 -14.37 3.45 -3.33
CA PHE A 49 -15.53 4.34 -3.21
C PHE A 49 -16.52 4.16 -4.38
N VAL A 50 -16.01 3.98 -5.60
CA VAL A 50 -16.85 3.89 -6.81
C VAL A 50 -17.56 2.54 -6.92
N TYR A 51 -16.89 1.42 -6.62
CA TYR A 51 -17.41 0.08 -6.93
C TYR A 51 -18.07 -0.65 -5.77
N TRP A 52 -17.77 -0.30 -4.51
CA TRP A 52 -18.19 -1.12 -3.35
C TRP A 52 -18.95 -0.38 -2.24
N ASP A 53 -19.22 0.92 -2.37
CA ASP A 53 -19.85 1.82 -1.38
C ASP A 53 -18.85 2.60 -0.50
N TRP A 54 -19.32 3.73 0.05
CA TRP A 54 -18.54 4.63 0.89
C TRP A 54 -17.95 3.94 2.14
N ARG A 55 -18.64 2.93 2.68
CA ARG A 55 -18.14 2.16 3.83
C ARG A 55 -16.83 1.43 3.51
N PHE A 56 -16.72 0.87 2.31
CA PHE A 56 -15.50 0.20 1.86
C PHE A 56 -14.39 1.21 1.58
N GLY A 57 -14.73 2.38 1.03
CA GLY A 57 -13.77 3.48 0.86
C GLY A 57 -13.16 3.94 2.19
N ILE A 58 -13.98 4.17 3.22
CA ILE A 58 -13.49 4.53 4.55
C ILE A 58 -12.66 3.39 5.16
N ALA A 59 -13.11 2.14 5.03
CA ALA A 59 -12.37 0.99 5.52
C ALA A 59 -10.98 0.86 4.84
N ALA A 60 -10.89 1.15 3.54
CA ALA A 60 -9.61 1.15 2.81
C ALA A 60 -8.67 2.25 3.33
N ILE A 61 -9.17 3.47 3.58
CA ILE A 61 -8.37 4.55 4.16
C ILE A 61 -7.87 4.17 5.55
N VAL A 62 -8.77 3.82 6.47
CA VAL A 62 -8.41 3.46 7.85
C VAL A 62 -7.49 2.25 7.88
N GLY A 63 -7.82 1.23 7.09
CA GLY A 63 -7.02 0.03 6.94
C GLY A 63 -5.61 0.34 6.42
N SER A 64 -5.48 1.25 5.46
CA SER A 64 -4.16 1.63 4.94
C SER A 64 -3.26 2.29 5.97
N LEU A 65 -3.82 3.14 6.84
CA LEU A 65 -3.09 3.82 7.90
C LEU A 65 -2.62 2.84 8.98
N ILE A 66 -3.53 2.00 9.48
CA ILE A 66 -3.24 1.01 10.51
C ILE A 66 -2.23 0.00 9.98
N PHE A 67 -2.45 -0.52 8.78
CA PHE A 67 -1.59 -1.52 8.17
C PHE A 67 -0.21 -0.94 7.86
N GLY A 68 -0.14 0.28 7.33
CA GLY A 68 1.12 0.98 7.09
C GLY A 68 1.95 1.16 8.36
N ALA A 69 1.32 1.57 9.45
CA ALA A 69 1.99 1.67 10.75
C ALA A 69 2.48 0.31 11.26
N THR A 70 1.68 -0.74 11.10
CA THR A 70 1.97 -2.09 11.59
C THR A 70 3.05 -2.80 10.78
N ILE A 71 3.10 -2.58 9.45
CA ILE A 71 4.00 -3.31 8.55
C ILE A 71 5.37 -2.63 8.39
N LYS A 72 5.52 -1.40 8.88
CA LYS A 72 6.79 -0.66 8.89
C LYS A 72 7.99 -1.47 9.42
N PRO A 73 7.94 -2.16 10.58
CA PRO A 73 9.06 -3.00 11.07
C PRO A 73 9.35 -4.21 10.16
N LEU A 74 8.32 -4.77 9.52
CA LEU A 74 8.46 -5.87 8.56
C LEU A 74 9.16 -5.40 7.28
N ALA A 75 8.76 -4.26 6.73
CA ALA A 75 9.41 -3.64 5.58
C ALA A 75 10.90 -3.35 5.85
N GLY A 76 11.23 -2.82 7.02
CA GLY A 76 12.62 -2.60 7.42
C GLY A 76 13.43 -3.91 7.56
N SER A 77 12.80 -5.00 8.00
CA SER A 77 13.44 -6.30 8.10
C SER A 77 13.66 -6.95 6.73
N PHE A 78 12.68 -6.81 5.82
CA PHE A 78 12.79 -7.24 4.43
C PHE A 78 13.91 -6.52 3.67
N VAL A 79 14.01 -5.20 3.84
CA VAL A 79 15.07 -4.40 3.19
C VAL A 79 16.46 -4.81 3.71
N ARG A 80 16.58 -5.14 5.01
CA ARG A 80 17.84 -5.68 5.56
C ARG A 80 18.18 -7.05 4.99
N TRP A 81 17.19 -7.89 4.71
CA TRP A 81 17.40 -9.20 4.10
C TRP A 81 17.88 -9.09 2.65
N ILE A 82 17.28 -8.21 1.84
CA ILE A 82 17.70 -8.00 0.44
C ILE A 82 19.11 -7.41 0.32
N ARG A 83 19.57 -6.65 1.32
CA ARG A 83 20.90 -6.03 1.31
C ARG A 83 22.03 -7.00 1.73
N LYS A 84 21.72 -8.16 2.30
CA LYS A 84 22.70 -9.21 2.62
C LYS A 84 22.98 -10.07 1.42
#